data_AF-A0A1V6V7T9-F1
#
_entry.id   AF-A0A1V6V7T9-F1
#
_cell.length_a   1.000
_cell.length_b   1.000
_cell.length_c   1.000
_cell.angle_alpha   90.00
_cell.angle_beta   90.00
_cell.angle_gamma   90.00
#
_symmetry.space_group_name_H-M   'P 1'
#
loop_
_entity.id
_entity.type
_entity.pdbx_description
1 polymer ?
#
loop_
_entity_poly.entity_id
_entity_poly.type
_entity_poly.pdbx_seq_one_letter_code
_entity_poly.pdbx_strand_id
1 'polypeptide(L)'
;MPNTEELNKVAFDAERDLNSYQAKQGLGKKSDSTVESGVDEMVDQRFSQPTGVKYGPGSTASGSDHRVIPEDEGGTRDDRNRLAKAGQFEGIGGPEDKI
;
A
#
# COMPACT_ATOMS: atom_id res chain seq x y z
N MET A 1 16.84 -5.94 16.35
CA MET A 1 15.83 -7.01 16.31
C MET A 1 15.04 -6.91 17.61
N PRO A 2 13.70 -6.87 17.56
CA PRO A 2 12.88 -6.84 18.76
C PRO A 2 13.13 -8.09 19.61
N ASN A 3 13.04 -7.95 20.93
CA ASN A 3 13.23 -9.07 21.85
C ASN A 3 11.95 -9.93 21.94
N THR A 4 12.06 -11.16 22.46
CA THR A 4 10.94 -12.10 22.54
C THR A 4 9.77 -11.57 23.38
N GLU A 5 10.04 -10.80 24.44
CA GLU A 5 8.99 -10.22 25.29
C GLU A 5 8.19 -9.13 24.56
N GLU A 6 8.86 -8.29 23.79
CA GLU A 6 8.24 -7.28 22.92
C GLU A 6 7.34 -7.95 21.88
N LEU A 7 7.81 -9.02 21.24
CA LEU A 7 7.01 -9.77 20.26
C LEU A 7 5.76 -10.40 20.91
N ASN A 8 5.90 -10.97 22.11
CA ASN A 8 4.76 -11.53 22.85
C ASN A 8 3.75 -10.45 23.23
N LYS A 9 4.21 -9.26 23.61
CA LYS A 9 3.33 -8.13 23.91
C LYS A 9 2.57 -7.65 22.67
N VAL A 10 3.25 -7.49 21.55
CA VAL A 10 2.62 -7.12 20.26
C VAL A 10 1.58 -8.17 19.86
N ALA A 11 1.89 -9.45 20.00
CA ALA A 11 0.96 -10.53 19.70
C ALA A 11 -0.30 -10.47 20.60
N PHE A 12 -0.11 -10.25 21.91
CA PHE A 12 -1.22 -10.12 22.86
C PHE A 12 -2.11 -8.90 22.57
N ASP A 13 -1.50 -7.74 22.28
CA ASP A 13 -2.23 -6.52 21.93
C ASP A 13 -3.01 -6.69 20.62
N ALA A 14 -2.42 -7.36 19.62
CA ALA A 14 -3.08 -7.70 18.36
C ALA A 14 -4.25 -8.67 18.55
N GLU A 15 -4.09 -9.71 19.39
CA GLU A 15 -5.17 -10.63 19.73
C GLU A 15 -6.35 -9.88 20.39
N ARG A 16 -6.06 -8.96 21.31
CA ARG A 16 -7.10 -8.14 21.96
C ARG A 16 -7.82 -7.23 20.96
N ASP A 17 -7.09 -6.59 20.05
CA ASP A 17 -7.65 -5.71 19.03
C ASP A 17 -8.62 -6.47 18.10
N LEU A 18 -8.20 -7.62 17.59
CA LEU A 18 -9.04 -8.52 16.78
C LEU A 18 -10.25 -9.06 17.55
N ASN A 19 -10.08 -9.31 18.85
CA ASN A 19 -11.15 -9.83 19.69
C ASN A 19 -12.14 -8.77 20.20
N SER A 20 -11.86 -7.50 19.96
CA SER A 20 -12.75 -6.40 20.34
C SER A 20 -14.11 -6.52 19.66
N TYR A 21 -15.16 -6.06 20.35
CA TYR A 21 -16.53 -6.10 19.82
C TYR A 21 -16.65 -5.30 18.51
N GLN A 22 -15.98 -4.16 18.44
CA GLN A 22 -15.94 -3.30 17.25
C GLN A 22 -15.33 -4.03 16.04
N ALA A 23 -14.16 -4.65 16.20
CA ALA A 23 -13.53 -5.42 15.13
C ALA A 23 -14.39 -6.60 14.69
N LYS A 24 -14.98 -7.34 15.63
CA LYS A 24 -15.82 -8.52 15.35
C LYS A 24 -17.12 -8.18 14.61
N GLN A 25 -17.75 -7.07 14.97
CA GLN A 25 -19.01 -6.65 14.37
C GLN A 25 -18.80 -5.70 13.18
N GLY A 26 -17.56 -5.32 12.88
CA GLY A 26 -17.24 -4.29 11.89
C GLY A 26 -17.82 -2.91 12.24
N LEU A 27 -18.09 -2.67 13.53
CA LEU A 27 -18.70 -1.44 14.04
C LEU A 27 -17.61 -0.43 14.37
N GLY A 28 -17.75 0.79 13.85
CA GLY A 28 -16.82 1.88 14.12
C GLY A 28 -16.70 2.83 12.93
N LYS A 29 -16.16 4.03 13.18
CA LYS A 29 -15.77 4.93 12.10
C LYS A 29 -14.56 4.32 11.39
N LYS A 30 -14.74 3.96 10.13
CA LYS A 30 -13.64 3.55 9.25
C LYS A 30 -12.95 4.79 8.71
N SER A 31 -11.65 4.70 8.44
CA SER A 31 -10.93 5.72 7.68
C SER A 31 -11.50 5.80 6.27
N ASP A 32 -11.43 6.99 5.66
CA ASP A 32 -11.90 7.20 4.28
C ASP A 32 -11.17 6.24 3.31
N SER A 33 -9.89 5.95 3.57
CA SER A 33 -9.11 4.97 2.81
C SER A 33 -9.68 3.56 2.85
N THR A 34 -10.12 3.12 4.02
CA THR A 34 -10.77 1.80 4.18
C THR A 34 -12.11 1.77 3.45
N VAL A 35 -12.87 2.87 3.44
CA VAL A 35 -14.19 2.92 2.78
C VAL A 35 -14.05 2.94 1.26
N GLU A 36 -13.12 3.72 0.73
CA GLU A 36 -12.93 3.91 -0.72
C GLU A 36 -12.19 2.73 -1.38
N SER A 37 -11.22 2.14 -0.68
CA SER A 37 -10.31 1.15 -1.28
C SER A 37 -10.28 -0.21 -0.57
N GLY A 38 -10.87 -0.32 0.63
CA GLY A 38 -10.71 -1.48 1.49
C GLY A 38 -9.36 -1.58 2.21
N VAL A 39 -8.46 -0.61 1.98
CA VAL A 39 -7.13 -0.55 2.58
C VAL A 39 -7.11 0.52 3.67
N ASP A 40 -6.71 0.15 4.89
CA ASP A 40 -6.56 1.11 5.99
C ASP A 40 -5.14 1.69 6.00
N GLU A 41 -5.00 2.94 5.55
CA GLU A 41 -3.71 3.65 5.58
C GLU A 41 -3.21 3.90 7.01
N MET A 42 -4.09 3.90 8.02
CA MET A 42 -3.70 4.10 9.43
C MET A 42 -2.94 2.91 10.03
N VAL A 43 -2.73 1.84 9.25
CA VAL A 43 -1.94 0.68 9.66
C VAL A 43 -0.48 1.04 9.98
N ASP A 44 0.08 2.07 9.36
CA ASP A 44 1.43 2.60 9.69
C ASP A 44 1.51 3.16 11.13
N GLN A 45 0.38 3.53 11.74
CA GLN A 45 0.35 3.93 13.16
C GLN A 45 0.22 2.74 14.10
N ARG A 46 -0.28 1.60 13.60
CA ARG A 46 -0.50 0.38 14.40
C ARG A 46 0.74 -0.50 14.44
N PHE A 47 1.53 -0.49 13.37
CA PHE A 47 2.76 -1.27 13.27
C PHE A 47 3.95 -0.33 13.24
N SER A 48 4.93 -0.58 14.12
CA SER A 48 6.17 0.21 14.17
C SER A 48 7.11 -0.04 12.98
N GLN A 49 6.77 -1.00 12.13
CA GLN A 49 7.51 -1.29 10.90
C GLN A 49 6.84 -0.56 9.73
N PRO A 50 7.63 -0.07 8.76
CA PRO A 50 7.06 0.53 7.56
C PRO A 50 6.17 -0.49 6.86
N THR A 51 4.86 -0.23 6.76
CA THR A 51 3.93 -1.20 6.16
C THR A 51 3.86 -1.06 4.64
N GLY A 52 4.39 0.04 4.10
CA GLY A 52 4.44 0.30 2.66
C GLY A 52 3.06 0.51 2.03
N VAL A 53 2.05 0.80 2.85
CA VAL A 53 0.67 0.97 2.40
C VAL A 53 0.54 2.38 1.84
N LYS A 54 0.21 2.48 0.55
CA LYS A 54 -0.02 3.75 -0.14
C LYS A 54 -1.52 3.86 -0.45
N TYR A 55 -2.11 4.99 -0.12
CA TYR A 55 -3.50 5.33 -0.47
C TYR A 55 -3.54 6.54 -1.43
N GLY A 56 -4.56 6.62 -2.27
CA GLY A 56 -4.75 7.73 -3.21
C GLY A 56 -4.49 7.41 -4.70
N PRO A 57 -4.45 8.44 -5.57
CA PRO A 57 -4.31 8.29 -7.02
C PRO A 57 -3.00 7.59 -7.40
N GLY A 58 -3.11 6.50 -8.16
CA GLY A 58 -1.95 5.67 -8.55
C GLY A 58 -1.70 4.47 -7.62
N SER A 59 -2.32 4.42 -6.43
CA SER A 59 -2.24 3.26 -5.52
C SER A 59 -3.26 2.17 -5.86
N THR A 60 -4.28 2.48 -6.65
CA THR A 60 -5.29 1.51 -7.06
C THR A 60 -4.77 0.59 -8.16
N ALA A 61 -5.10 -0.70 -8.07
CA ALA A 61 -4.96 -1.63 -9.17
C ALA A 61 -6.08 -1.34 -10.19
N SER A 62 -5.97 -0.24 -10.91
CA SER A 62 -6.83 -0.01 -12.07
C SER A 62 -6.35 -0.97 -13.16
N GLY A 63 -7.25 -1.78 -13.73
CA GLY A 63 -6.96 -2.64 -14.88
C GLY A 63 -6.69 -1.85 -16.18
N SER A 64 -6.27 -0.59 -16.06
CA SER A 64 -5.94 0.32 -17.14
C SER A 64 -4.44 0.57 -17.15
N ASP A 65 -3.86 0.51 -18.34
CA ASP A 65 -2.44 0.71 -18.60
C ASP A 65 -1.97 2.17 -18.40
N HIS A 66 -2.86 3.03 -17.92
CA HIS A 66 -2.61 4.43 -17.63
C HIS A 66 -2.05 4.70 -16.23
N ARG A 67 -1.97 3.68 -15.36
CA ARG A 67 -1.31 3.82 -14.04
C ARG A 67 0.13 4.28 -14.24
N VAL A 68 0.51 5.37 -13.58
CA VAL A 68 1.90 5.82 -13.53
C VAL A 68 2.65 4.94 -12.53
N ILE A 69 3.79 4.39 -12.94
CA ILE A 69 4.62 3.57 -12.06
C ILE A 69 5.63 4.51 -11.36
N PRO A 70 5.58 4.64 -10.03
CA PRO A 70 6.55 5.44 -9.27
C PRO A 70 7.96 4.83 -9.31
N GLU A 71 8.99 5.65 -9.06
CA GLU A 71 10.39 5.20 -9.03
C GLU A 71 10.62 4.09 -7.99
N ASP A 72 9.96 4.19 -6.83
CA ASP A 72 9.99 3.16 -5.78
C ASP A 72 9.48 1.78 -6.26
N GLU A 73 8.59 1.76 -7.27
CA GLU A 73 8.03 0.54 -7.87
C GLU A 73 8.80 0.11 -9.13
N GLY A 74 9.95 0.72 -9.41
CA GLY A 74 10.74 0.46 -10.63
C GLY A 74 10.34 1.32 -11.83
N GLY A 75 9.61 2.41 -11.60
CA GLY A 75 9.26 3.39 -12.62
C GLY A 75 10.50 4.15 -13.12
N THR A 76 10.66 4.23 -14.44
CA THR A 76 11.71 5.02 -15.07
C THR A 76 11.15 6.36 -15.55
N ARG A 77 11.97 7.42 -15.48
CA ARG A 77 11.61 8.73 -16.04
C ARG A 77 12.10 8.87 -17.48
N ASP A 78 11.29 9.52 -18.31
CA ASP A 78 11.67 9.93 -19.65
C ASP A 78 12.54 11.20 -19.66
N ASP A 79 13.05 11.58 -20.83
CA ASP A 79 13.83 12.81 -21.04
C ASP A 79 13.08 14.10 -20.68
N ARG A 80 11.75 14.01 -20.50
CA ARG A 80 10.86 15.12 -20.09
C ARG A 80 10.50 15.05 -18.60
N ASN A 81 11.21 14.23 -17.83
CA ASN A 81 11.03 14.02 -16.39
C ASN A 81 9.64 13.47 -15.99
N ARG A 82 8.95 12.79 -16.91
CA ARG A 82 7.66 12.13 -16.67
C ARG A 82 7.90 10.66 -16.35
N LEU A 83 7.15 10.13 -15.39
CA LEU A 83 7.19 8.72 -15.03
C LEU A 83 6.48 7.85 -16.08
N ALA A 84 7.07 6.69 -16.35
CA ALA A 84 6.51 5.70 -17.25
C ALA A 84 5.15 5.18 -16.75
N LYS A 85 4.25 4.94 -17.70
CA LYS A 85 2.95 4.31 -17.43
C LYS A 85 3.04 2.80 -17.56
N ALA A 86 2.13 2.08 -16.91
CA ALA A 86 2.06 0.62 -16.90
C ALA A 86 2.11 0.01 -18.31
N GLY A 87 1.39 0.57 -19.29
CA GLY A 87 1.41 0.07 -20.67
C GLY A 87 2.76 0.17 -21.37
N GLN A 88 3.66 1.04 -20.91
CA GLN A 88 5.02 1.11 -21.45
C GLN A 88 5.90 -0.05 -20.96
N PHE A 89 5.51 -0.75 -19.89
CA PHE A 89 6.19 -1.96 -19.43
C PHE A 89 5.63 -3.24 -20.07
N GLU A 90 4.53 -3.17 -20.82
CA GLU A 90 3.92 -4.34 -21.44
C GLU A 90 4.58 -4.68 -22.79
N GLY A 91 4.88 -5.96 -23.05
CA GLY A 91 5.45 -6.43 -24.30
C GLY A 91 6.98 -6.50 -24.30
N ILE A 92 7.59 -6.60 -25.49
CA ILE A 92 9.05 -6.67 -25.65
C ILE A 92 9.63 -5.27 -25.49
N GLY A 93 10.67 -5.15 -24.66
CA GLY A 93 11.33 -3.89 -24.33
C GLY A 93 10.62 -3.12 -23.21
N GLY A 94 11.39 -2.32 -22.48
CA GLY A 94 10.90 -1.51 -21.38
C GLY A 94 10.42 -0.13 -21.83
N PRO A 95 10.06 0.75 -20.88
CA PRO A 95 9.74 2.13 -21.18
C PRO A 95 10.82 2.82 -22.00
N GLU A 96 12.10 2.53 -21.73
CA GLU A 96 13.29 3.02 -22.43
C GLU A 96 13.28 2.79 -23.95
N ASP A 97 12.65 1.71 -24.42
CA ASP A 97 12.56 1.37 -25.84
C ASP A 97 11.33 2.01 -26.52
N LYS A 98 10.46 2.65 -25.73
CA LYS A 98 9.16 3.19 -26.14
C LYS A 98 9.04 4.71 -25.90
N ILE A 99 10.16 5.38 -25.61
CA ILE A 99 10.25 6.84 -25.34
C ILE A 99 10.32 7.63 -26.64
#